data_AF-A0A2N9MYH0-F1
#
_entry.id   AF-A0A2N9MYH0-F1
#
_cell.length_a   1.000
_cell.length_b   1.000
_cell.length_c   1.000
_cell.angle_alpha   90.00
_cell.angle_beta   90.00
_cell.angle_gamma   90.00
#
_symmetry.space_group_name_H-M   'P 1'
#
loop_
_entity.id
_entity.type
_entity.pdbx_description
1 polymer ?
#
loop_
_entity_poly.entity_id
_entity_poly.type
_entity_poly.pdbx_seq_one_letter_code
_entity_poly.pdbx_strand_id
1 'polypeptide(L)' 'MRTTLSLDDDVFHVVKSYAEHRALAMGKALSELVRRGLSAPPKTRVVNGLVVFDVPENSEPVTSEQVKRLEAEER' A
#
# COMPACT_ATOMS: atom_id res chain seq x y z
N MET A 1 -8.62 -4.68 18.44
CA MET A 1 -9.34 -5.87 17.93
C MET A 1 -8.36 -7.04 17.86
N ARG A 2 -8.79 -8.26 18.19
CA ARG A 2 -7.98 -9.48 18.03
C ARG A 2 -8.52 -10.24 16.82
N THR A 3 -7.63 -10.58 15.89
CA THR A 3 -7.98 -11.21 14.62
C THR A 3 -6.95 -12.29 14.32
N THR A 4 -7.40 -13.41 13.76
CA THR A 4 -6.51 -14.44 13.23
C THR A 4 -6.30 -14.16 11.74
N LEU A 5 -5.05 -14.09 11.30
CA LEU A 5 -4.67 -13.82 9.92
C LEU A 5 -3.72 -14.93 9.45
N SER A 6 -3.89 -15.38 8.22
CA SER A 6 -2.88 -16.20 7.54
C SER A 6 -1.85 -15.25 6.90
N LEU A 7 -0.57 -15.53 7.08
CA LEU A 7 0.53 -14.78 6.47
C LEU A 7 1.35 -15.74 5.60
N ASP A 8 1.81 -15.25 4.46
CA ASP A 8 2.84 -15.95 3.69
C ASP A 8 4.14 -16.03 4.51
N ASP A 9 4.92 -17.09 4.29
CA ASP A 9 6.11 -17.39 5.10
C ASP A 9 7.14 -16.26 5.06
N ASP A 10 7.35 -15.65 3.90
CA ASP A 10 8.25 -14.51 3.71
C ASP A 10 7.80 -13.29 4.53
N VAL A 11 6.50 -12.99 4.51
CA VAL A 11 5.92 -11.91 5.31
C VAL A 11 6.07 -12.19 6.81
N PHE A 12 5.83 -13.43 7.26
CA PHE A 12 6.01 -13.81 8.66
C PHE A 12 7.45 -13.58 9.13
N HIS A 13 8.44 -13.98 8.33
CA HIS A 13 9.86 -13.77 8.65
C HIS A 13 10.22 -12.29 8.78
N VAL A 14 9.70 -11.44 7.89
CA VAL A 14 9.91 -9.99 7.96
C VAL A 14 9.31 -9.39 9.23
N VAL A 15 8.06 -9.76 9.56
CA VAL A 15 7.36 -9.26 10.76
C VAL A 15 8.08 -9.71 12.03
N LYS A 16 8.52 -10.97 12.08
CA LYS A 16 9.25 -11.53 13.23
C LYS A 16 10.57 -10.80 13.46
N SER A 17 11.37 -10.64 12.41
CA SER A 17 12.63 -9.88 12.50
C SER A 17 12.38 -8.44 12.96
N TYR A 18 11.39 -7.76 12.39
CA TYR A 18 11.02 -6.40 12.79
C TYR A 18 10.62 -6.32 14.28
N ALA A 19 9.88 -7.30 14.77
CA ALA A 19 9.45 -7.38 16.17
C ALA A 19 10.63 -7.57 17.11
N GLU A 20 11.55 -8.48 16.80
CA GLU A 20 12.74 -8.78 17.61
C GLU A 20 13.67 -7.56 17.72
N HIS A 21 13.99 -6.92 16.59
CA HIS A 21 14.89 -5.76 16.56
C HIS A 21 14.33 -4.53 17.31
N ARG A 22 13.00 -4.46 17.50
CA ARG A 22 12.32 -3.35 18.17
C ARG A 22 11.75 -3.71 19.54
N ALA A 23 12.01 -4.93 20.02
CA ALA A 23 11.44 -5.46 21.26
C ALA A 23 9.90 -5.28 21.35
N LEU A 24 9.19 -5.54 20.24
CA LEU A 24 7.74 -5.43 20.16
C LEU A 24 7.07 -6.81 20.16
N ALA A 25 5.85 -6.89 20.68
CA ALA A 25 5.01 -8.07 20.48
C ALA A 25 4.63 -8.21 18.99
N MET A 26 4.53 -9.45 18.49
CA MET A 26 4.22 -9.76 17.08
C MET A 26 3.01 -9.00 16.53
N GLY A 27 1.88 -8.99 17.27
CA GLY A 27 0.68 -8.29 16.83
C GLY A 27 0.85 -6.76 16.74
N LYS A 28 1.69 -6.18 17.61
CA LYS A 28 2.00 -4.74 17.57
C LYS A 28 2.90 -4.41 16.39
N ALA A 29 3.95 -5.22 16.17
CA ALA A 29 4.82 -5.13 15.02
C ALA A 29 4.04 -5.21 13.69
N LEU A 30 3.16 -6.21 13.55
CA LEU A 30 2.30 -6.34 12.38
C LEU A 30 1.40 -5.12 12.20
N SER A 31 0.75 -4.65 13.28
CA SER A 31 -0.12 -3.47 13.21
C SER A 31 0.63 -2.20 12.76
N GLU A 32 1.87 -2.01 13.21
CA GLU A 32 2.71 -0.89 12.76
C GLU A 32 3.07 -0.99 11.28
N LEU A 33 3.52 -2.17 10.84
CA LEU A 33 3.89 -2.40 9.43
C LEU A 33 2.69 -2.20 8.51
N VAL A 34 1.51 -2.72 8.88
CA VAL A 34 0.27 -2.51 8.13
C VAL A 34 -0.07 -1.01 8.06
N ARG A 35 0.00 -0.27 9.16
CA ARG A 35 -0.27 1.19 9.14
C ARG A 35 0.70 1.95 8.25
N ARG A 36 1.97 1.57 8.24
CA ARG A 36 2.98 2.16 7.34
C ARG A 36 2.68 1.85 5.89
N GLY A 37 2.30 0.62 5.56
CA GLY A 37 1.89 0.24 4.21
C GLY A 37 0.65 1.00 3.74
N LEU A 38 -0.36 1.14 4.60
CA LEU A 38 -1.59 1.88 4.30
C LEU A 38 -1.38 3.40 4.15
N SER A 39 -0.31 3.94 4.75
CA SER A 39 0.06 5.36 4.65
C SER A 39 1.20 5.61 3.66
N ALA A 40 1.63 4.58 2.92
CA ALA A 40 2.74 4.71 1.98
C ALA A 40 2.32 5.64 0.82
N PRO A 41 3.18 6.59 0.41
CA PRO A 41 2.88 7.42 -0.75
C PRO A 41 2.75 6.53 -2.00
N PRO A 42 1.92 6.94 -2.98
CA PRO A 42 1.86 6.25 -4.27
C PRO A 42 3.25 6.13 -4.89
N LYS A 43 3.53 4.96 -5.48
CA LYS A 43 4.77 4.80 -6.24
C LYS A 43 4.74 5.75 -7.44
N THR A 44 5.85 6.44 -7.65
CA THR A 44 6.02 7.37 -8.77
C THR A 44 7.37 7.16 -9.43
N ARG A 45 7.46 7.52 -10.70
CA ARG A 45 8.70 7.53 -11.50
C ARG A 45 8.78 8.79 -12.34
N VAL A 46 9.98 9.15 -12.79
CA VAL A 46 10.19 10.28 -13.70
C VAL A 46 10.25 9.77 -15.13
N VAL A 47 9.36 10.27 -15.99
CA VAL A 47 9.33 10.00 -17.42
C VAL A 47 9.42 11.32 -18.16
N ASN A 48 10.49 11.54 -18.93
CA ASN A 48 10.72 12.77 -19.69
C ASN A 48 10.61 14.06 -18.84
N GLY A 49 11.09 14.02 -17.60
CA GLY A 49 11.03 15.16 -16.67
C GLY A 49 9.68 15.33 -15.95
N LEU A 50 8.68 14.51 -16.23
CA LEU A 50 7.39 14.50 -15.54
C LEU A 50 7.33 13.39 -14.49
N VAL A 51 6.85 13.72 -13.29
CA VAL A 51 6.53 12.71 -12.26
C VAL A 51 5.22 12.05 -12.65
N VAL A 52 5.26 10.73 -12.87
CA VAL A 52 4.09 9.92 -13.22
C VAL A 52 3.87 8.84 -12.16
N PHE A 53 2.62 8.43 -11.97
CA PHE A 53 2.30 7.28 -11.13
C PHE A 53 2.87 5.99 -11.74
N ASP A 54 3.48 5.18 -10.88
CA ASP A 54 3.98 3.86 -11.24
C ASP A 54 2.90 2.82 -10.92
N VAL A 55 2.03 2.59 -11.91
CA VAL A 55 0.89 1.68 -11.82
C VAL A 55 1.28 0.29 -12.36
N PRO A 56 0.69 -0.81 -11.83
CA PRO A 56 0.89 -2.14 -12.39
C PRO A 56 0.62 -2.19 -13.91
N GLU A 57 1.36 -3.02 -14.65
CA GLU A 57 1.22 -3.12 -16.12
C GLU A 57 -0.20 -3.47 -16.58
N ASN A 58 -0.97 -4.19 -15.76
CA ASN A 58 -2.34 -4.60 -16.04
C ASN A 58 -3.39 -3.57 -15.58
N SER A 59 -2.98 -2.35 -15.28
CA SER A 59 -3.90 -1.29 -14.84
C SER A 59 -4.70 -0.76 -16.03
N GLU A 60 -6.02 -0.64 -15.86
CA GLU A 60 -6.88 -0.07 -16.90
C GLU A 60 -6.52 1.41 -17.15
N PRO A 61 -6.57 1.88 -18.40
CA PRO A 61 -6.35 3.29 -18.71
C PRO A 61 -7.45 4.15 -18.09
N VAL A 62 -7.06 5.31 -17.55
CA VAL A 62 -8.03 6.32 -17.11
C VAL A 62 -8.75 6.88 -18.34
N THR A 63 -10.08 6.75 -18.39
CA THR A 63 -10.88 7.19 -19.54
C THR A 63 -11.55 8.53 -19.30
N SER A 64 -11.79 9.28 -20.38
CA SER A 64 -12.51 10.55 -20.29
C SER A 64 -13.93 10.41 -19.73
N GLU A 65 -14.56 9.25 -19.89
CA GLU A 65 -15.89 8.96 -19.30
C GLU A 65 -15.81 8.84 -17.77
N GLN A 66 -14.81 8.14 -17.26
CA GLN A 66 -14.56 8.03 -15.81
C GLN A 66 -14.34 9.41 -15.18
N VAL A 67 -13.53 10.26 -15.83
CA VAL A 67 -13.25 11.62 -15.37
C VAL A 67 -14.53 12.45 -15.30
N LYS A 68 -15.31 12.49 -16.39
CA LYS A 68 -16.58 13.25 -16.44
C LYS A 68 -17.59 12.81 -15.39
N ARG A 69 -17.65 11.52 -15.08
CA ARG A 69 -18.54 10.99 -14.04
C ARG A 69 -18.16 11.51 -12.65
N LEU A 70 -16.87 11.42 -12.29
CA LEU A 70 -16.38 11.91 -11.00
C LEU A 70 -16.59 13.43 -10.83
N GLU A 71 -16.32 14.21 -11.88
CA GLU A 71 -16.57 15.66 -11.88
C GLU A 71 -18.04 16.03 -11.63
N ALA A 72 -18.97 15.17 -12.02
CA ALA A 72 -20.40 15.38 -11.81
C ALA A 72 -20.86 14.97 -10.40
N GLU A 73 -20.19 14.02 -9.75
CA GLU A 73 -20.51 13.55 -8.38
C GLU A 73 -20.08 14.56 -7.30
N GLU A 74 -19.03 15.34 -7.54
CA GLU A 74 -18.53 16.37 -6.62
C GLU A 74 -19.33 17.68 -6.66
N ARG A 75 -20.36 17.77 -7.50
CA ARG A 75 -21.17 18.99 -7.72
C ARG A 75 -22.51 18.95 -7.00
#